data_AF-A0A1V0TMJ5-F1
#
_entry.id   AF-A0A1V0TMJ5-F1
#
_cell.length_a   1.000
_cell.length_b   1.000
_cell.length_c   1.000
_cell.angle_alpha   90.00
_cell.angle_beta   90.00
_cell.angle_gamma   90.00
#
_symmetry.space_group_name_H-M   'P 1'
#
loop_
_entity.id
_entity.type
_entity.pdbx_description
1 polymer ?
#
loop_
_entity_poly.entity_id
_entity_poly.type
_entity_poly.pdbx_seq_one_letter_code
_entity_poly.pdbx_strand_id
1 'polypeptide(L)'
;MTTTTASTTATTTHDVLAVVSQSGPGVSFFDAATYAPLGTVDVLSQPHELCYDPARRLLYASVTYRSGYYHDNTGRAHELMVIDPDERRVIDTVDLAPECAPHGMVLDPSGDLLWVSVEAYGHEEGALLALDSASRKVVRRVPVGAPGPHWFVLTPDGRRAYTANKEAPYVSVVDLESGTVTDRIAVPGSEGIAMSGDGRQVYVAAPYGGSPGGPDGNAGVRVIDTATGAVVRTLPTEGVVFPVHVTVTGLVLAGELRTATGSSGSGEQAPGLLHLYGPGGDELLGRIAVGAVPLTITSSPDARYGYVAASVSSTVTVVDLVRREPVATLEVPKSGVPGAHGMAYVPAPSPVG
;
A
#
# COMPACT_ATOMS: atom_id res chain seq x y z
N MET A 1 -41.02 -14.89 30.75
CA MET A 1 -39.82 -14.12 31.11
C MET A 1 -38.69 -14.63 30.23
N THR A 2 -38.48 -13.99 29.08
CA THR A 2 -37.40 -14.29 28.14
C THR A 2 -36.21 -13.41 28.50
N THR A 3 -35.15 -14.02 29.03
CA THR A 3 -33.88 -13.37 29.29
C THR A 3 -33.11 -13.23 27.99
N THR A 4 -33.01 -11.99 27.50
CA THR A 4 -32.10 -11.59 26.42
C THR A 4 -30.68 -11.59 26.98
N THR A 5 -29.84 -12.54 26.57
CA THR A 5 -28.40 -12.49 26.81
C THR A 5 -27.79 -11.43 25.90
N ALA A 6 -27.33 -10.34 26.50
CA ALA A 6 -26.49 -9.36 25.81
C ALA A 6 -25.17 -10.05 25.41
N SER A 7 -24.87 -10.03 24.11
CA SER A 7 -23.57 -10.42 23.58
C SER A 7 -22.56 -9.35 23.97
N THR A 8 -21.72 -9.62 24.97
CA THR A 8 -20.52 -8.82 25.23
C THR A 8 -19.60 -8.93 24.03
N THR A 9 -19.46 -7.83 23.28
CA THR A 9 -18.39 -7.64 22.30
C THR A 9 -17.06 -7.75 23.04
N ALA A 10 -16.32 -8.82 22.77
CA ALA A 10 -14.97 -8.97 23.28
C ALA A 10 -14.10 -7.92 22.59
N THR A 11 -13.71 -6.88 23.32
CA THR A 11 -12.71 -5.92 22.87
C THR A 11 -11.44 -6.69 22.52
N THR A 12 -10.95 -6.53 21.30
CA THR A 12 -9.68 -7.11 20.85
C THR A 12 -8.57 -6.60 21.75
N THR A 13 -7.91 -7.50 22.48
CA THR A 13 -6.80 -7.19 23.40
C THR A 13 -5.43 -7.31 22.74
N HIS A 14 -5.40 -7.63 21.45
CA HIS A 14 -4.21 -7.89 20.67
C HIS A 14 -4.20 -7.03 19.41
N ASP A 15 -2.99 -6.70 18.96
CA ASP A 15 -2.76 -6.05 17.69
C ASP A 15 -3.26 -6.96 16.55
N VAL A 16 -3.74 -6.36 15.47
CA VAL A 16 -4.38 -7.06 14.36
C VAL A 16 -3.75 -6.64 13.04
N LEU A 17 -3.53 -7.60 12.16
CA LEU A 17 -3.24 -7.34 10.75
C LEU A 17 -4.53 -7.46 9.93
N ALA A 18 -4.93 -6.38 9.28
CA ALA A 18 -6.02 -6.38 8.31
C ALA A 18 -5.47 -6.51 6.89
N VAL A 19 -6.08 -7.35 6.07
CA VAL A 19 -5.62 -7.66 4.70
C VAL A 19 -6.81 -7.67 3.76
N VAL A 20 -6.75 -6.85 2.72
CA VAL A 20 -7.72 -6.85 1.63
C VAL A 20 -7.51 -8.06 0.72
N SER A 21 -8.60 -8.68 0.30
CA SER A 21 -8.67 -9.58 -0.85
C SER A 21 -9.40 -8.91 -2.00
N GLN A 22 -8.69 -8.64 -3.08
CA GLN A 22 -9.22 -7.90 -4.23
C GLN A 22 -10.34 -8.67 -4.94
N SER A 23 -10.13 -9.96 -5.25
CA SER A 23 -11.18 -10.80 -5.84
C SER A 23 -12.09 -11.47 -4.80
N GLY A 24 -11.68 -11.53 -3.53
CA GLY A 24 -12.47 -12.12 -2.43
C GLY A 24 -13.60 -11.24 -1.90
N PRO A 25 -13.93 -10.14 -2.57
CA PRO A 25 -14.05 -8.79 -1.99
C PRO A 25 -14.29 -8.73 -0.48
N GLY A 26 -13.20 -8.88 0.29
CA GLY A 26 -13.27 -8.90 1.74
C GLY A 26 -12.02 -8.35 2.40
N VAL A 27 -12.14 -7.95 3.67
CA VAL A 27 -11.00 -7.60 4.54
C VAL A 27 -10.89 -8.67 5.61
N SER A 28 -9.84 -9.49 5.54
CA SER A 28 -9.53 -10.52 6.52
C SER A 28 -8.68 -9.95 7.65
N PHE A 29 -8.97 -10.36 8.87
CA PHE A 29 -8.27 -9.94 10.08
C PHE A 29 -7.51 -11.12 10.68
N PHE A 30 -6.28 -10.89 11.10
CA PHE A 30 -5.42 -11.87 11.75
C PHE A 30 -4.87 -11.30 13.05
N ASP A 31 -4.82 -12.11 14.10
CA ASP A 31 -4.13 -11.74 15.33
C ASP A 31 -2.64 -11.58 15.05
N ALA A 32 -2.05 -10.42 15.35
CA ALA A 32 -0.68 -10.12 14.94
C ALA A 32 0.39 -10.87 15.76
N ALA A 33 0.01 -11.46 16.90
CA ALA A 33 0.92 -12.22 17.77
C ALA A 33 0.90 -13.72 17.47
N THR A 34 -0.29 -14.27 17.25
CA THR A 34 -0.53 -15.71 17.04
C THR A 34 -0.75 -16.08 15.58
N TYR A 35 -1.01 -15.09 14.72
CA TYR A 35 -1.33 -15.25 13.30
C TYR A 35 -2.65 -16.00 13.04
N ALA A 36 -3.47 -16.18 14.07
CA ALA A 36 -4.76 -16.84 13.95
C ALA A 36 -5.76 -15.96 13.19
N PRO A 37 -6.58 -16.52 12.30
CA PRO A 37 -7.64 -15.78 11.63
C PRO A 37 -8.71 -15.35 12.63
N LEU A 38 -9.14 -14.09 12.54
CA LEU A 38 -10.13 -13.46 13.42
C LEU A 38 -11.47 -13.20 12.71
N GLY A 39 -11.55 -13.46 11.41
CA GLY A 39 -12.75 -13.29 10.60
C GLY A 39 -12.52 -12.35 9.41
N THR A 40 -13.57 -12.15 8.63
CA THR A 40 -13.56 -11.32 7.41
C THR A 40 -14.76 -10.39 7.41
N VAL A 41 -14.56 -9.19 6.86
CA VAL A 41 -15.62 -8.22 6.55
C VAL A 41 -15.82 -8.20 5.05
N ASP A 42 -17.05 -8.44 4.59
CA ASP A 42 -17.39 -8.27 3.18
C ASP A 42 -17.37 -6.77 2.82
N VAL A 43 -16.78 -6.45 1.69
CA VAL A 43 -16.70 -5.08 1.16
C VAL A 43 -17.18 -5.03 -0.29
N LEU A 44 -17.24 -3.84 -0.88
CA LEU A 44 -17.54 -3.69 -2.31
C LEU A 44 -16.48 -4.40 -3.16
N SER A 45 -16.88 -4.84 -4.35
CA SER A 45 -15.99 -5.52 -5.32
C SER A 45 -14.73 -4.70 -5.61
N GLN A 46 -13.59 -5.38 -5.75
CA GLN A 46 -12.29 -4.79 -6.07
C GLN A 46 -11.75 -3.77 -5.03
N PRO A 47 -11.74 -4.11 -3.73
CA PRO A 47 -10.94 -3.35 -2.77
C PRO A 47 -9.44 -3.45 -3.12
N HIS A 48 -8.67 -2.37 -2.95
CA HIS A 48 -7.24 -2.35 -3.28
C HIS A 48 -6.37 -2.09 -2.05
N GLU A 49 -6.44 -0.89 -1.46
CA GLU A 49 -5.54 -0.47 -0.38
C GLU A 49 -6.25 -0.31 0.95
N LEU A 50 -5.47 -0.39 2.04
CA LEU A 50 -5.92 -0.14 3.39
C LEU A 50 -5.12 1.00 4.04
N CYS A 51 -5.80 1.84 4.81
CA CYS A 51 -5.17 2.87 5.63
C CYS A 51 -5.86 2.93 7.00
N TYR A 52 -5.08 2.82 8.08
CA TYR A 52 -5.59 2.88 9.44
C TYR A 52 -5.42 4.28 10.02
N ASP A 53 -6.52 4.87 10.50
CA ASP A 53 -6.54 6.09 11.31
C ASP A 53 -6.49 5.72 12.80
N PRO A 54 -5.34 5.94 13.48
CA PRO A 54 -5.20 5.60 14.89
C PRO A 54 -5.97 6.54 15.82
N ALA A 55 -6.22 7.79 15.42
CA ALA A 55 -6.90 8.77 16.26
C ALA A 55 -8.40 8.46 16.37
N ARG A 56 -9.01 8.00 15.26
CA ARG A 56 -10.43 7.64 15.20
C ARG A 56 -10.67 6.14 15.31
N ARG A 57 -9.59 5.35 15.26
CA ARG A 57 -9.59 3.88 15.23
C ARG A 57 -10.45 3.35 14.08
N LEU A 58 -10.22 3.88 12.89
CA LEU A 58 -10.95 3.52 11.68
C LEU A 58 -10.02 2.92 10.63
N LEU A 59 -10.51 1.95 9.89
CA LEU A 59 -9.82 1.40 8.73
C LEU A 59 -10.52 1.85 7.46
N TYR A 60 -9.81 2.54 6.58
CA TYR A 60 -10.27 2.93 5.26
C TYR A 60 -9.81 1.89 4.24
N ALA A 61 -10.71 1.48 3.34
CA ALA A 61 -10.39 0.62 2.20
C ALA A 61 -10.77 1.31 0.89
N SER A 62 -9.82 1.47 -0.02
CA SER A 62 -10.11 2.04 -1.35
C SER A 62 -10.79 1.00 -2.25
N VAL A 63 -11.84 1.42 -2.94
CA VAL A 63 -12.54 0.62 -3.95
C VAL A 63 -12.25 1.24 -5.31
N THR A 64 -11.33 0.61 -6.04
CA THR A 64 -10.71 1.25 -7.22
C THR A 64 -11.47 0.97 -8.51
N TYR A 65 -11.96 -0.24 -8.68
CA TYR A 65 -12.66 -0.67 -9.90
C TYR A 65 -13.97 -1.40 -9.56
N ARG A 66 -14.77 -1.76 -10.55
CA ARG A 66 -15.97 -2.60 -10.35
C ARG A 66 -15.64 -4.07 -10.58
N SER A 67 -14.72 -4.35 -11.50
CA SER A 67 -14.25 -5.71 -11.80
C SER A 67 -12.87 -5.72 -12.44
N GLY A 68 -12.27 -6.91 -12.51
CA GLY A 68 -10.99 -7.14 -13.17
C GLY A 68 -9.79 -6.67 -12.33
N TYR A 69 -8.58 -6.70 -12.90
CA TYR A 69 -7.34 -6.40 -12.17
C TYR A 69 -6.23 -5.93 -13.11
N TYR A 70 -5.31 -5.08 -12.63
CA TYR A 70 -4.22 -4.48 -13.41
C TYR A 70 -4.70 -3.98 -14.79
N HIS A 71 -4.10 -4.43 -15.89
CA HIS A 71 -4.44 -3.99 -17.25
C HIS A 71 -5.78 -4.50 -17.80
N ASP A 72 -6.49 -5.35 -17.05
CA ASP A 72 -7.77 -5.96 -17.45
C ASP A 72 -8.88 -5.61 -16.43
N ASN A 73 -8.89 -4.37 -15.93
CA ASN A 73 -9.93 -3.85 -15.05
C ASN A 73 -11.03 -3.10 -15.82
N THR A 74 -12.24 -3.05 -15.27
CA THR A 74 -13.35 -2.25 -15.83
C THR A 74 -14.18 -1.56 -14.75
N GLY A 75 -14.78 -0.44 -15.15
CA GLY A 75 -15.63 0.40 -14.31
C GLY A 75 -14.84 1.04 -13.18
N ARG A 76 -14.26 2.22 -13.40
CA ARG A 76 -13.57 2.93 -12.31
C ARG A 76 -14.57 3.27 -11.22
N ALA A 77 -14.30 2.78 -10.02
CA ALA A 77 -15.11 3.00 -8.84
C ALA A 77 -14.68 4.30 -8.16
N HIS A 78 -15.40 4.71 -7.12
CA HIS A 78 -15.23 6.04 -6.51
C HIS A 78 -15.51 6.00 -5.00
N GLU A 79 -15.39 4.84 -4.37
CA GLU A 79 -15.73 4.65 -2.97
C GLU A 79 -14.50 4.42 -2.09
N LEU A 80 -14.56 4.97 -0.87
CA LEU A 80 -13.76 4.51 0.26
C LEU A 80 -14.70 3.87 1.27
N MET A 81 -14.47 2.60 1.58
CA MET A 81 -15.20 1.88 2.62
C MET A 81 -14.58 2.20 3.97
N VAL A 82 -15.39 2.60 4.95
CA VAL A 82 -14.95 2.87 6.31
C VAL A 82 -15.36 1.69 7.18
N ILE A 83 -14.38 1.10 7.85
CA ILE A 83 -14.52 -0.14 8.60
C ILE A 83 -14.14 0.14 10.05
N ASP A 84 -14.99 -0.34 10.96
CA ASP A 84 -14.63 -0.48 12.36
C ASP A 84 -13.82 -1.79 12.52
N PRO A 85 -12.51 -1.71 12.86
CA PRO A 85 -11.65 -2.87 12.92
C PRO A 85 -11.90 -3.74 14.17
N ASP A 86 -12.52 -3.20 15.22
CA ASP A 86 -12.80 -3.92 16.46
C ASP A 86 -14.12 -4.68 16.34
N GLU A 87 -15.17 -4.01 15.84
CA GLU A 87 -16.47 -4.63 15.57
C GLU A 87 -16.48 -5.45 14.28
N ARG A 88 -15.44 -5.30 13.44
CA ARG A 88 -15.28 -5.96 12.13
C ARG A 88 -16.56 -5.81 11.31
N ARG A 89 -16.88 -4.57 10.97
CA ARG A 89 -17.98 -4.24 10.06
C ARG A 89 -17.73 -2.94 9.32
N VAL A 90 -18.30 -2.83 8.14
CA VAL A 90 -18.42 -1.56 7.43
C VAL A 90 -19.36 -0.65 8.23
N ILE A 91 -18.94 0.59 8.46
CA ILE A 91 -19.73 1.59 9.19
C ILE A 91 -20.15 2.77 8.31
N ASP A 92 -19.48 2.97 7.18
CA ASP A 92 -19.76 4.07 6.26
C ASP A 92 -19.12 3.80 4.88
N THR A 93 -19.56 4.56 3.88
CA THR A 93 -18.98 4.58 2.54
C THR A 93 -18.88 6.02 2.07
N VAL A 94 -17.65 6.49 1.85
CA VAL A 94 -17.38 7.82 1.32
C VAL A 94 -17.41 7.76 -0.20
N ASP A 95 -18.24 8.59 -0.81
CA ASP A 95 -18.30 8.76 -2.27
C ASP A 95 -17.37 9.91 -2.70
N LEU A 96 -16.43 9.61 -3.59
CA LEU A 96 -15.44 10.53 -4.15
C LEU A 96 -15.86 11.12 -5.50
N ALA A 97 -17.02 10.73 -6.04
CA ALA A 97 -17.45 11.17 -7.36
C ALA A 97 -17.39 12.71 -7.51
N PRO A 98 -16.94 13.22 -8.67
CA PRO A 98 -16.65 12.51 -9.92
C PRO A 98 -15.26 11.87 -9.98
N GLU A 99 -14.43 12.03 -8.96
CA GLU A 99 -13.11 11.40 -8.89
C GLU A 99 -13.24 9.88 -8.83
N CYS A 100 -12.28 9.16 -9.39
CA CYS A 100 -12.42 7.71 -9.56
C CYS A 100 -11.09 6.97 -9.48
N ALA A 101 -11.18 5.65 -9.37
CA ALA A 101 -10.06 4.74 -9.16
C ALA A 101 -9.14 5.21 -8.02
N PRO A 102 -9.67 5.36 -6.79
CA PRO A 102 -8.82 5.64 -5.64
C PRO A 102 -7.84 4.49 -5.41
N HIS A 103 -6.57 4.79 -5.14
CA HIS A 103 -5.54 3.79 -4.85
C HIS A 103 -4.96 4.00 -3.45
N GLY A 104 -3.79 4.64 -3.36
CA GLY A 104 -3.05 4.86 -2.12
C GLY A 104 -3.74 5.86 -1.20
N MET A 105 -3.54 5.67 0.10
CA MET A 105 -4.11 6.50 1.15
C MET A 105 -3.07 6.75 2.24
N VAL A 106 -2.91 8.01 2.65
CA VAL A 106 -1.92 8.42 3.67
C VAL A 106 -2.54 9.51 4.54
N LEU A 107 -2.46 9.37 5.86
CA LEU A 107 -2.80 10.46 6.77
C LEU A 107 -1.67 11.49 6.83
N ASP A 108 -2.03 12.76 6.91
CA ASP A 108 -1.06 13.81 7.19
C ASP A 108 -0.50 13.68 8.62
N PRO A 109 0.63 14.35 8.94
CA PRO A 109 1.28 14.19 10.23
C PRO A 109 0.40 14.53 11.45
N SER A 110 -0.59 15.42 11.30
CA SER A 110 -1.54 15.72 12.38
C SER A 110 -2.70 14.72 12.48
N GLY A 111 -2.95 13.94 11.42
CA GLY A 111 -4.09 13.01 11.33
C GLY A 111 -5.43 13.70 11.06
N ASP A 112 -5.40 14.97 10.67
CA ASP A 112 -6.58 15.77 10.37
C ASP A 112 -7.04 15.57 8.92
N LEU A 113 -6.11 15.22 8.02
CA LEU A 113 -6.38 14.99 6.61
C LEU A 113 -6.00 13.58 6.19
N LEU A 114 -6.95 12.85 5.60
CA LEU A 114 -6.69 11.64 4.82
C LEU A 114 -6.45 12.04 3.37
N TRP A 115 -5.23 11.85 2.89
CA TRP A 115 -4.89 12.03 1.50
C TRP A 115 -5.13 10.75 0.71
N VAL A 116 -5.66 10.87 -0.51
CA VAL A 116 -6.04 9.75 -1.38
C VAL A 116 -5.61 10.05 -2.80
N SER A 117 -4.91 9.14 -3.47
CA SER A 117 -4.63 9.26 -4.90
C SER A 117 -5.81 8.76 -5.73
N VAL A 118 -6.12 9.48 -6.81
CA VAL A 118 -7.18 9.14 -7.77
C VAL A 118 -6.66 9.26 -9.20
N GLU A 119 -7.07 8.33 -10.07
CA GLU A 119 -6.68 8.37 -11.48
C GLU A 119 -7.43 9.47 -12.25
N ALA A 120 -6.87 9.85 -13.40
CA ALA A 120 -7.48 10.78 -14.34
C ALA A 120 -8.87 10.29 -14.81
N TYR A 121 -9.81 11.23 -14.92
CA TYR A 121 -11.15 11.01 -15.43
C TYR A 121 -11.53 12.12 -16.42
N GLY A 122 -12.18 11.75 -17.54
CA GLY A 122 -12.58 12.72 -18.56
C GLY A 122 -11.38 13.50 -19.12
N HIS A 123 -11.36 14.82 -18.90
CA HIS A 123 -10.27 15.73 -19.29
C HIS A 123 -9.36 16.15 -18.13
N GLU A 124 -9.62 15.64 -16.93
CA GLU A 124 -8.84 15.97 -15.73
C GLU A 124 -7.68 15.00 -15.55
N GLU A 125 -6.51 15.53 -15.17
CA GLU A 125 -5.37 14.72 -14.75
C GLU A 125 -5.66 14.01 -13.41
N GLY A 126 -4.86 12.99 -13.09
CA GLY A 126 -4.91 12.36 -11.78
C GLY A 126 -4.53 13.35 -10.67
N ALA A 127 -5.01 13.08 -9.45
CA ALA A 127 -4.92 14.02 -8.34
C ALA A 127 -4.68 13.31 -7.00
N LEU A 128 -4.29 14.11 -6.00
CA LEU A 128 -4.42 13.80 -4.59
C LEU A 128 -5.63 14.55 -4.03
N LEU A 129 -6.55 13.84 -3.40
CA LEU A 129 -7.67 14.41 -2.65
C LEU A 129 -7.29 14.48 -1.19
N ALA A 130 -7.54 15.62 -0.53
CA ALA A 130 -7.52 15.69 0.93
C ALA A 130 -8.95 15.60 1.45
N LEU A 131 -9.19 14.64 2.33
CA LEU A 131 -10.44 14.51 3.06
C LEU A 131 -10.20 14.95 4.51
N ASP A 132 -11.08 15.79 5.05
CA ASP A 132 -11.12 16.04 6.48
C ASP A 132 -11.46 14.73 7.21
N SER A 133 -10.56 14.20 8.03
CA SER A 133 -10.70 12.87 8.62
C SER A 133 -11.87 12.77 9.60
N ALA A 134 -12.29 13.89 10.21
CA ALA A 134 -13.42 13.92 11.14
C ALA A 134 -14.77 13.82 10.44
N SER A 135 -14.98 14.62 9.40
CA SER A 135 -16.23 14.70 8.64
C SER A 135 -16.24 13.81 7.39
N ARG A 136 -15.08 13.28 6.99
CA ARG A 136 -14.83 12.45 5.80
C ARG A 136 -15.19 13.14 4.49
N LYS A 137 -15.15 14.47 4.47
CA LYS A 137 -15.47 15.28 3.30
C LYS A 137 -14.21 15.67 2.55
N VAL A 138 -14.25 15.58 1.23
CA VAL A 138 -13.19 16.14 0.37
C VAL A 138 -13.15 17.65 0.58
N VAL A 139 -12.00 18.16 1.02
CA VAL A 139 -11.74 19.59 1.25
C VAL A 139 -10.75 20.16 0.24
N ARG A 140 -10.00 19.30 -0.45
CA ARG A 140 -9.01 19.72 -1.44
C ARG A 140 -8.82 18.67 -2.53
N ARG A 141 -8.49 19.16 -3.74
CA ARG A 141 -8.02 18.39 -4.88
C ARG A 141 -6.73 19.01 -5.39
N VAL A 142 -5.68 18.21 -5.56
CA VAL A 142 -4.36 18.67 -6.02
C VAL A 142 -3.89 17.82 -7.20
N PRO A 143 -3.81 18.38 -8.41
CA PRO A 143 -3.33 17.64 -9.58
C PRO A 143 -1.88 17.17 -9.40
N VAL A 144 -1.58 15.96 -9.86
CA VAL A 144 -0.22 15.38 -9.79
C VAL A 144 0.53 15.51 -11.11
N GLY A 145 -0.09 16.06 -12.16
CA GLY A 145 0.54 16.23 -13.45
C GLY A 145 0.64 14.95 -14.29
N ALA A 146 -0.03 13.87 -13.91
CA ALA A 146 0.04 12.54 -14.53
C ALA A 146 -1.32 11.82 -14.48
N PRO A 147 -1.63 10.90 -15.42
CA PRO A 147 -2.95 10.28 -15.51
C PRO A 147 -3.18 9.14 -14.50
N GLY A 148 -2.14 8.42 -14.10
CA GLY A 148 -2.25 7.23 -13.27
C GLY A 148 -1.38 7.30 -12.00
N PRO A 149 -1.59 8.29 -11.11
CA PRO A 149 -0.98 8.22 -9.78
C PRO A 149 -1.46 6.95 -9.07
N HIS A 150 -0.53 6.25 -8.43
CA HIS A 150 -0.80 5.02 -7.70
C HIS A 150 -0.56 5.23 -6.21
N TRP A 151 0.54 4.75 -5.64
CA TRP A 151 0.90 5.14 -4.28
C TRP A 151 1.68 6.46 -4.26
N PHE A 152 1.65 7.09 -3.10
CA PHE A 152 2.37 8.33 -2.84
C PHE A 152 2.81 8.35 -1.39
N VAL A 153 3.73 9.24 -1.08
CA VAL A 153 4.21 9.51 0.27
C VAL A 153 4.18 11.00 0.55
N LEU A 154 3.93 11.34 1.81
CA LEU A 154 4.03 12.70 2.33
C LEU A 154 5.40 12.91 2.96
N THR A 155 5.90 14.12 2.85
CA THR A 155 7.04 14.60 3.65
C THR A 155 6.66 14.65 5.14
N PRO A 156 7.62 14.50 6.08
CA PRO A 156 7.31 14.48 7.51
C PRO A 156 6.64 15.76 8.04
N ASP A 157 6.82 16.88 7.35
CA ASP A 157 6.15 18.15 7.66
C ASP A 157 4.76 18.28 7.00
N GLY A 158 4.35 17.30 6.18
CA GLY A 158 3.07 17.24 5.49
C GLY A 158 2.94 18.23 4.32
N ARG A 159 4.01 18.94 3.94
CA ARG A 159 3.91 20.07 2.97
C ARG A 159 4.05 19.64 1.53
N ARG A 160 4.73 18.52 1.28
CA ARG A 160 4.94 17.97 -0.07
C ARG A 160 4.52 16.52 -0.15
N ALA A 161 4.06 16.13 -1.33
CA ALA A 161 3.85 14.73 -1.70
C ALA A 161 4.79 14.32 -2.85
N TYR A 162 5.21 13.06 -2.83
CA TYR A 162 5.88 12.40 -3.95
C TYR A 162 4.96 11.31 -4.47
N THR A 163 4.56 11.36 -5.74
CA THR A 163 3.60 10.41 -6.31
C THR A 163 4.28 9.47 -7.30
N ALA A 164 4.14 8.16 -7.09
CA ALA A 164 4.46 7.16 -8.09
C ALA A 164 3.36 7.16 -9.15
N ASN A 165 3.77 7.17 -10.42
CA ASN A 165 2.88 7.23 -11.56
C ASN A 165 3.18 6.03 -12.46
N LYS A 166 2.21 5.14 -12.67
CA LYS A 166 2.43 3.84 -13.35
C LYS A 166 3.05 4.03 -14.73
N GLU A 167 2.42 4.85 -15.56
CA GLU A 167 2.79 5.01 -16.97
C GLU A 167 3.65 6.26 -17.25
N ALA A 168 3.85 7.13 -16.26
CA ALA A 168 4.63 8.35 -16.46
C ALA A 168 6.12 8.09 -16.22
N PRO A 169 7.04 8.65 -17.04
CA PRO A 169 8.48 8.47 -16.88
C PRO A 169 9.07 9.35 -15.75
N TYR A 170 8.28 9.64 -14.71
CA TYR A 170 8.70 10.43 -13.56
C TYR A 170 7.83 10.19 -12.31
N VAL A 171 8.43 10.46 -11.16
CA VAL A 171 7.73 10.78 -9.91
C VAL A 171 7.38 12.25 -9.88
N SER A 172 6.15 12.59 -9.51
CA SER A 172 5.76 14.00 -9.34
C SER A 172 6.09 14.47 -7.93
N VAL A 173 6.63 15.69 -7.80
CA VAL A 173 6.78 16.39 -6.52
C VAL A 173 5.71 17.47 -6.45
N VAL A 174 4.80 17.35 -5.50
CA VAL A 174 3.63 18.22 -5.37
C VAL A 174 3.77 19.04 -4.10
N ASP A 175 3.69 20.35 -4.21
CA ASP A 175 3.51 21.22 -3.06
C ASP A 175 2.03 21.23 -2.67
N LEU A 176 1.74 20.71 -1.48
CA LEU A 176 0.38 20.55 -0.98
C LEU A 176 -0.19 21.83 -0.41
N GLU A 177 0.59 22.89 -0.22
CA GLU A 177 0.09 24.19 0.22
C GLU A 177 -0.36 25.04 -0.96
N SER A 178 0.48 25.18 -1.98
CA SER A 178 0.14 25.87 -3.23
C SER A 178 -0.75 25.04 -4.16
N GLY A 179 -0.73 23.71 -4.02
CA GLY A 179 -1.50 22.79 -4.83
C GLY A 179 -0.94 22.62 -6.24
N THR A 180 0.38 22.68 -6.39
CA THR A 180 1.05 22.66 -7.70
C THR A 180 2.14 21.61 -7.74
N VAL A 181 2.32 20.98 -8.91
CA VAL A 181 3.51 20.19 -9.21
C VAL A 181 4.72 21.13 -9.29
N THR A 182 5.70 20.92 -8.42
CA THR A 182 6.92 21.74 -8.33
C THR A 182 8.10 21.12 -9.06
N ASP A 183 8.10 19.79 -9.21
CA ASP A 183 9.16 19.07 -9.92
C ASP A 183 8.68 17.72 -10.48
N ARG A 184 9.43 17.17 -11.43
CA ARG A 184 9.23 15.86 -12.04
C ARG A 184 10.57 15.12 -12.10
N ILE A 185 10.76 14.16 -11.20
CA ILE A 185 12.01 13.43 -11.06
C ILE A 185 11.97 12.19 -11.96
N ALA A 186 12.92 12.09 -12.89
CA ALA A 186 12.96 11.01 -13.87
C ALA A 186 13.08 9.63 -13.21
N VAL A 187 12.05 8.80 -13.38
CA VAL A 187 11.95 7.41 -12.92
C VAL A 187 11.10 6.65 -13.92
N PRO A 188 11.49 5.47 -14.42
CA PRO A 188 10.82 4.82 -15.54
C PRO A 188 9.51 4.09 -15.15
N GLY A 189 8.51 4.84 -14.71
CA GLY A 189 7.24 4.34 -14.21
C GLY A 189 7.38 3.61 -12.87
N SER A 190 6.35 3.69 -12.03
CA SER A 190 6.33 3.01 -10.74
C SER A 190 4.93 2.93 -10.15
N GLU A 191 4.65 1.85 -9.40
CA GLU A 191 3.56 1.80 -8.42
C GLU A 191 4.07 2.03 -6.99
N GLY A 192 5.25 1.48 -6.66
CA GLY A 192 5.79 1.43 -5.32
C GLY A 192 6.67 2.62 -4.95
N ILE A 193 6.30 3.32 -3.87
CA ILE A 193 7.07 4.43 -3.32
C ILE A 193 7.03 4.45 -1.79
N ALA A 194 8.16 4.75 -1.17
CA ALA A 194 8.30 4.90 0.28
C ALA A 194 9.25 6.05 0.62
N MET A 195 9.16 6.58 1.84
CA MET A 195 10.03 7.67 2.30
C MET A 195 10.73 7.28 3.61
N SER A 196 11.98 7.71 3.76
CA SER A 196 12.71 7.69 5.03
C SER A 196 12.02 8.55 6.09
N GLY A 197 12.11 8.15 7.36
CA GLY A 197 11.44 8.85 8.47
C GLY A 197 11.93 10.29 8.68
N ASP A 198 13.14 10.62 8.25
CA ASP A 198 13.68 11.98 8.27
C ASP A 198 13.34 12.80 7.01
N GLY A 199 12.66 12.20 6.04
CA GLY A 199 12.23 12.83 4.79
C GLY A 199 13.36 13.13 3.80
N ARG A 200 14.59 12.65 4.04
CA ARG A 200 15.76 12.98 3.19
C ARG A 200 15.82 12.13 1.92
N GLN A 201 15.24 10.94 1.97
CA GLN A 201 15.28 9.97 0.88
C GLN A 201 13.89 9.43 0.56
N VAL A 202 13.61 9.31 -0.73
CA VAL A 202 12.44 8.63 -1.30
C VAL A 202 12.92 7.42 -2.10
N TYR A 203 12.28 6.28 -1.88
CA TYR A 203 12.60 5.00 -2.51
C TYR A 203 11.48 4.66 -3.48
N VAL A 204 11.83 4.39 -4.74
CA VAL A 204 10.85 4.15 -5.80
C VAL A 204 11.18 2.85 -6.51
N ALA A 205 10.25 1.90 -6.48
CA ALA A 205 10.37 0.65 -7.19
C ALA A 205 10.25 0.89 -8.70
N ALA A 206 11.25 0.50 -9.49
CA ALA A 206 11.27 0.81 -10.91
C ALA A 206 12.00 -0.28 -11.73
N PRO A 207 11.63 -0.48 -13.01
CA PRO A 207 10.54 0.18 -13.74
C PRO A 207 9.16 -0.38 -13.36
N TYR A 208 8.11 0.28 -13.83
CA TYR A 208 6.77 -0.31 -13.84
C TYR A 208 6.77 -1.60 -14.66
N GLY A 209 6.13 -2.67 -14.16
CA GLY A 209 6.18 -4.01 -14.77
C GLY A 209 5.62 -4.10 -16.20
N GLY A 210 4.78 -3.14 -16.60
CA GLY A 210 4.24 -3.02 -17.97
C GLY A 210 5.06 -2.11 -18.90
N SER A 211 6.08 -1.41 -18.40
CA SER A 211 6.88 -0.49 -19.22
C SER A 211 8.04 -1.22 -19.92
N PRO A 212 8.30 -0.93 -21.21
CA PRO A 212 9.60 -1.24 -21.78
C PRO A 212 10.64 -0.50 -20.91
N GLY A 213 11.62 -1.24 -20.38
CA GLY A 213 12.50 -0.78 -19.32
C GLY A 213 13.03 0.66 -19.50
N GLY A 214 13.28 1.33 -18.38
CA GLY A 214 13.81 2.69 -18.36
C GLY A 214 15.14 2.88 -19.10
N PRO A 215 15.65 4.12 -19.18
CA PRO A 215 16.88 4.45 -19.92
C PRO A 215 18.10 3.59 -19.53
N ASP A 216 18.13 3.07 -18.29
CA ASP A 216 19.21 2.23 -17.78
C ASP A 216 18.90 0.71 -17.83
N GLY A 217 17.68 0.31 -18.21
CA GLY A 217 17.22 -1.08 -18.34
C GLY A 217 17.15 -1.92 -17.06
N ASN A 218 17.77 -1.48 -15.96
CA ASN A 218 17.91 -2.27 -14.74
C ASN A 218 16.73 -2.08 -13.78
N ALA A 219 16.11 -3.18 -13.39
CA ALA A 219 15.19 -3.22 -12.28
C ALA A 219 15.88 -2.92 -10.94
N GLY A 220 15.14 -2.33 -10.00
CA GLY A 220 15.64 -2.03 -8.66
C GLY A 220 14.88 -0.89 -8.01
N VAL A 221 15.36 -0.47 -6.84
CA VAL A 221 14.78 0.65 -6.10
C VAL A 221 15.60 1.91 -6.34
N ARG A 222 15.02 2.93 -6.97
CA ARG A 222 15.66 4.25 -7.13
C ARG A 222 15.60 4.99 -5.81
N VAL A 223 16.73 5.52 -5.36
CA VAL A 223 16.86 6.36 -4.17
C VAL A 223 16.98 7.80 -4.62
N ILE A 224 15.97 8.60 -4.33
CA ILE A 224 15.91 10.03 -4.61
C ILE A 224 16.35 10.78 -3.36
N ASP A 225 17.30 11.71 -3.50
CA ASP A 225 17.58 12.71 -2.47
C ASP A 225 16.59 13.87 -2.59
N THR A 226 15.86 14.16 -1.52
CA THR A 226 14.78 15.16 -1.52
C THR A 226 15.29 16.60 -1.51
N ALA A 227 16.53 16.83 -1.09
CA ALA A 227 17.14 18.15 -1.11
C ALA A 227 17.57 18.55 -2.51
N THR A 228 18.05 17.59 -3.31
CA THR A 228 18.50 17.85 -4.69
C THR A 228 17.47 17.50 -5.77
N GLY A 229 16.43 16.73 -5.44
CA GLY A 229 15.45 16.25 -6.42
C GLY A 229 16.03 15.26 -7.44
N ALA A 230 17.07 14.52 -7.06
CA ALA A 230 17.83 13.67 -7.98
C ALA A 230 17.88 12.23 -7.49
N VAL A 231 17.85 11.28 -8.43
CA VAL A 231 18.19 9.88 -8.15
C VAL A 231 19.69 9.80 -7.88
N VAL A 232 20.06 9.46 -6.64
CA VAL A 232 21.45 9.39 -6.17
C VAL A 232 22.00 7.96 -6.13
N ARG A 233 21.13 6.95 -6.11
CA ARG A 233 21.50 5.53 -6.05
C ARG A 233 20.38 4.65 -6.59
N THR A 234 20.75 3.45 -7.05
CA THR A 234 19.81 2.35 -7.33
C THR A 234 20.17 1.16 -6.45
N LEU A 235 19.21 0.66 -5.66
CA LEU A 235 19.37 -0.58 -4.90
C LEU A 235 19.12 -1.76 -5.86
N PRO A 236 20.10 -2.68 -6.01
CA PRO A 236 20.06 -3.69 -7.06
C PRO A 236 19.15 -4.86 -6.72
N THR A 237 18.28 -5.23 -7.66
CA THR A 237 17.43 -6.42 -7.60
C THR A 237 17.74 -7.35 -8.77
N GLU A 238 17.23 -8.59 -8.74
CA GLU A 238 17.42 -9.53 -9.85
C GLU A 238 16.32 -9.35 -10.91
N GLY A 239 15.14 -8.86 -10.48
CA GLY A 239 13.97 -8.64 -11.33
C GLY A 239 13.20 -7.38 -10.95
N VAL A 240 12.05 -7.20 -11.60
CA VAL A 240 11.12 -6.10 -11.34
C VAL A 240 10.64 -6.16 -9.89
N VAL A 241 10.68 -5.03 -9.21
CA VAL A 241 10.10 -4.85 -7.87
C VAL A 241 8.82 -4.04 -7.96
N PHE A 242 7.81 -4.41 -7.16
CA PHE A 242 6.56 -3.68 -7.03
C PHE A 242 6.50 -2.91 -5.71
N PRO A 243 6.27 -3.54 -4.54
CA PRO A 243 6.28 -2.80 -3.30
C PRO A 243 7.67 -2.41 -2.85
N VAL A 244 7.75 -1.22 -2.28
CA VAL A 244 8.85 -0.78 -1.42
C VAL A 244 8.26 -0.23 -0.13
N HIS A 245 8.87 -0.54 1.00
CA HIS A 245 8.46 -0.06 2.32
C HIS A 245 9.69 0.33 3.13
N VAL A 246 9.57 1.39 3.93
CA VAL A 246 10.61 1.80 4.88
C VAL A 246 10.07 1.64 6.29
N THR A 247 10.77 0.84 7.08
CA THR A 247 10.41 0.64 8.50
C THR A 247 10.81 1.84 9.35
N VAL A 248 10.29 1.94 10.59
CA VAL A 248 10.68 3.01 11.52
C VAL A 248 12.17 3.02 11.89
N THR A 249 12.86 1.87 11.75
CA THR A 249 14.32 1.76 11.97
C THR A 249 15.13 2.10 10.71
N GLY A 250 14.47 2.44 9.60
CA GLY A 250 15.08 2.83 8.34
C GLY A 250 15.40 1.67 7.40
N LEU A 251 15.14 0.41 7.78
CA LEU A 251 15.28 -0.72 6.85
C LEU A 251 14.40 -0.49 5.62
N VAL A 252 14.98 -0.75 4.44
CA VAL A 252 14.25 -0.68 3.16
C VAL A 252 13.90 -2.10 2.74
N LEU A 253 12.62 -2.36 2.53
CA LEU A 253 12.08 -3.65 2.10
C LEU A 253 11.58 -3.51 0.67
N ALA A 254 11.90 -4.46 -0.22
CA ALA A 254 11.42 -4.44 -1.59
C ALA A 254 10.95 -5.82 -2.06
N GLY A 255 9.76 -5.89 -2.65
CA GLY A 255 9.17 -7.13 -3.15
C GLY A 255 9.44 -7.32 -4.65
N GLU A 256 10.21 -8.35 -4.99
CA GLU A 256 10.58 -8.71 -6.36
C GLU A 256 9.65 -9.79 -6.93
N LEU A 257 9.22 -9.56 -8.18
CA LEU A 257 8.46 -10.51 -8.98
C LEU A 257 9.40 -11.51 -9.64
N ARG A 258 8.96 -12.77 -9.72
CA ARG A 258 9.72 -13.83 -10.38
C ARG A 258 8.84 -14.61 -11.33
N THR A 259 9.37 -14.88 -12.53
CA THR A 259 8.75 -15.77 -13.50
C THR A 259 9.17 -17.22 -13.25
N ALA A 260 8.27 -18.17 -13.50
CA ALA A 260 8.62 -19.59 -13.44
C ALA A 260 9.62 -19.95 -14.55
N THR A 261 10.63 -20.76 -14.20
CA THR A 261 11.62 -21.23 -15.17
C THR A 261 10.96 -22.14 -16.22
N GLY A 262 11.11 -21.83 -17.50
CA GLY A 262 10.61 -22.65 -18.62
C GLY A 262 9.26 -22.21 -19.22
N SER A 263 8.64 -21.13 -18.74
CA SER A 263 7.45 -20.57 -19.37
C SER A 263 7.83 -19.74 -20.60
N SER A 264 7.38 -20.14 -21.79
CA SER A 264 7.56 -19.40 -23.06
C SER A 264 6.47 -18.33 -23.31
N GLY A 265 5.78 -17.88 -22.27
CA GLY A 265 4.78 -16.81 -22.31
C GLY A 265 4.57 -16.16 -20.95
N SER A 266 3.82 -15.06 -20.90
CA SER A 266 3.33 -14.46 -19.64
C SER A 266 2.31 -15.42 -19.01
N GLY A 267 2.62 -16.10 -17.91
CA GLY A 267 1.58 -16.96 -17.33
C GLY A 267 1.83 -17.52 -15.95
N GLU A 268 3.00 -18.10 -15.68
CA GLU A 268 3.21 -18.76 -14.38
C GLU A 268 4.21 -17.98 -13.53
N GLN A 269 3.70 -17.45 -12.42
CA GLN A 269 4.48 -16.66 -11.47
C GLN A 269 5.12 -17.60 -10.45
N ALA A 270 6.44 -17.51 -10.30
CA ALA A 270 7.15 -18.18 -9.23
C ALA A 270 6.94 -17.43 -7.90
N PRO A 271 7.22 -18.07 -6.75
CA PRO A 271 7.36 -17.37 -5.48
C PRO A 271 8.30 -16.15 -5.64
N GLY A 272 7.86 -14.99 -5.15
CA GLY A 272 8.64 -13.76 -5.20
C GLY A 272 9.78 -13.75 -4.19
N LEU A 273 10.52 -12.64 -4.15
CA LEU A 273 11.55 -12.40 -3.14
C LEU A 273 11.26 -11.10 -2.39
N LEU A 274 11.38 -11.12 -1.07
CA LEU A 274 11.57 -9.93 -0.26
C LEU A 274 13.07 -9.66 -0.16
N HIS A 275 13.52 -8.51 -0.66
CA HIS A 275 14.87 -7.97 -0.42
C HIS A 275 14.84 -7.11 0.83
N LEU A 276 15.82 -7.34 1.71
CA LEU A 276 16.02 -6.55 2.93
C LEU A 276 17.30 -5.76 2.77
N TYR A 277 17.21 -4.44 2.79
CA TYR A 277 18.37 -3.57 2.83
C TYR A 277 18.52 -2.91 4.21
N GLY A 278 19.75 -2.63 4.59
CA GLY A 278 20.08 -1.93 5.83
C GLY A 278 19.49 -0.52 5.88
N PRO A 279 19.59 0.15 7.04
CA PRO A 279 19.03 1.49 7.21
C PRO A 279 19.51 2.46 6.13
N GLY A 280 18.56 3.05 5.40
CA GLY A 280 18.88 3.96 4.29
C GLY A 280 19.18 3.27 2.95
N GLY A 281 19.17 1.93 2.89
CA GLY A 281 19.53 1.17 1.70
C GLY A 281 21.03 1.15 1.42
N ASP A 282 21.86 1.07 2.45
CA ASP A 282 23.32 1.07 2.39
C ASP A 282 23.91 -0.28 1.99
N GLU A 283 23.33 -1.38 2.46
CA GLU A 283 23.75 -2.74 2.15
C GLU A 283 22.56 -3.70 1.96
N LEU A 284 22.74 -4.78 1.19
CA LEU A 284 21.76 -5.86 1.12
C LEU A 284 22.01 -6.84 2.28
N LEU A 285 21.03 -6.96 3.16
CA LEU A 285 21.06 -7.82 4.36
C LEU A 285 20.64 -9.26 4.08
N GLY A 286 19.85 -9.48 3.05
CA GLY A 286 19.36 -10.81 2.67
C GLY A 286 18.17 -10.77 1.73
N ARG A 287 17.79 -11.97 1.27
CA ARG A 287 16.62 -12.21 0.43
C ARG A 287 15.81 -13.36 1.00
N ILE A 288 14.50 -13.20 1.05
CA ILE A 288 13.57 -14.17 1.65
C ILE A 288 12.50 -14.52 0.62
N ALA A 289 12.26 -15.82 0.42
CA ALA A 289 11.17 -16.26 -0.44
C ALA A 289 9.82 -15.88 0.18
N VAL A 290 8.93 -15.35 -0.65
CA VAL A 290 7.56 -14.96 -0.29
C VAL A 290 6.58 -15.50 -1.32
N GLY A 291 5.28 -15.25 -1.13
CA GLY A 291 4.26 -15.63 -2.10
C GLY A 291 4.46 -15.07 -3.52
N ALA A 292 3.71 -15.60 -4.48
CA ALA A 292 3.81 -15.20 -5.88
C ALA A 292 3.18 -13.81 -6.11
N VAL A 293 3.92 -12.95 -6.81
CA VAL A 293 3.61 -11.53 -7.05
C VAL A 293 3.44 -10.75 -5.74
N PRO A 294 4.55 -10.45 -5.04
CA PRO A 294 4.55 -9.54 -3.90
C PRO A 294 4.00 -8.18 -4.34
N LEU A 295 2.97 -7.70 -3.64
CA LEU A 295 2.24 -6.51 -4.06
C LEU A 295 2.31 -5.41 -3.02
N THR A 296 2.03 -5.67 -1.76
CA THR A 296 2.17 -4.65 -0.70
C THR A 296 3.07 -5.15 0.42
N ILE A 297 3.75 -4.22 1.08
CA ILE A 297 4.58 -4.49 2.25
C ILE A 297 4.18 -3.51 3.35
N THR A 298 4.03 -4.01 4.58
CA THR A 298 3.96 -3.17 5.79
C THR A 298 4.81 -3.80 6.89
N SER A 299 4.97 -3.11 8.01
CA SER A 299 5.72 -3.62 9.16
C SER A 299 4.99 -3.34 10.47
N SER A 300 5.29 -4.14 11.49
CA SER A 300 4.84 -3.83 12.85
C SER A 300 5.43 -2.49 13.33
N PRO A 301 4.76 -1.77 14.24
CA PRO A 301 5.23 -0.46 14.72
C PRO A 301 6.62 -0.47 15.36
N ASP A 302 7.03 -1.62 15.92
CA ASP A 302 8.37 -1.84 16.49
C ASP A 302 9.43 -2.27 15.46
N ALA A 303 9.06 -2.33 14.18
CA ALA A 303 9.86 -2.84 13.06
C ALA A 303 10.43 -4.27 13.26
N ARG A 304 9.84 -5.06 14.15
CA ARG A 304 10.27 -6.45 14.35
C ARG A 304 9.78 -7.37 13.25
N TYR A 305 8.56 -7.17 12.78
CA TYR A 305 7.92 -8.01 11.78
C TYR A 305 7.63 -7.23 10.50
N GLY A 306 7.94 -7.85 9.37
CA GLY A 306 7.51 -7.42 8.03
C GLY A 306 6.38 -8.32 7.55
N TYR A 307 5.39 -7.73 6.89
CA TYR A 307 4.27 -8.43 6.28
C TYR A 307 4.31 -8.17 4.79
N VAL A 308 4.27 -9.24 3.98
CA VAL A 308 4.35 -9.16 2.52
C VAL A 308 3.14 -9.84 1.91
N ALA A 309 2.20 -9.05 1.40
CA ALA A 309 1.06 -9.57 0.66
C ALA A 309 1.50 -9.98 -0.75
N ALA A 310 1.04 -11.14 -1.18
CA ALA A 310 1.33 -11.68 -2.49
C ALA A 310 0.03 -12.03 -3.20
N SER A 311 -0.24 -11.32 -4.31
CA SER A 311 -1.57 -11.24 -4.90
C SER A 311 -1.97 -12.49 -5.68
N VAL A 312 -1.02 -13.15 -6.33
CA VAL A 312 -1.30 -14.38 -7.08
C VAL A 312 -1.42 -15.57 -6.13
N SER A 313 -0.52 -15.72 -5.16
CA SER A 313 -0.66 -16.77 -4.15
C SER A 313 -1.82 -16.52 -3.19
N SER A 314 -2.26 -15.26 -3.04
CA SER A 314 -3.25 -14.83 -2.06
C SER A 314 -2.83 -15.12 -0.62
N THR A 315 -1.57 -14.81 -0.32
CA THR A 315 -0.98 -15.04 0.99
C THR A 315 -0.34 -13.78 1.54
N VAL A 316 -0.17 -13.72 2.85
CA VAL A 316 0.76 -12.80 3.50
C VAL A 316 1.89 -13.61 4.10
N THR A 317 3.14 -13.34 3.69
CA THR A 317 4.32 -13.89 4.37
C THR A 317 4.69 -12.97 5.54
N VAL A 318 4.71 -13.51 6.75
CA VAL A 318 5.19 -12.80 7.95
C VAL A 318 6.67 -13.12 8.13
N VAL A 319 7.49 -12.08 8.26
CA VAL A 319 8.94 -12.18 8.33
C VAL A 319 9.42 -11.56 9.64
N ASP A 320 10.22 -12.28 10.42
CA ASP A 320 10.98 -11.66 11.51
C ASP A 320 12.19 -10.93 10.90
N LEU A 321 12.18 -9.60 10.95
CA LEU A 321 13.19 -8.76 10.29
C LEU A 321 14.55 -8.79 10.99
N VAL A 322 14.58 -9.19 12.27
CA VAL A 322 15.83 -9.35 13.04
C VAL A 322 16.50 -10.67 12.68
N ARG A 323 15.72 -11.77 12.67
CA ARG A 323 16.20 -13.11 12.30
C ARG A 323 16.34 -13.30 10.79
N ARG A 324 15.66 -12.46 10.01
CA ARG A 324 15.62 -12.47 8.53
C ARG A 324 15.09 -13.80 7.99
N GLU A 325 14.01 -14.28 8.59
CA GLU A 325 13.37 -15.55 8.23
C GLU A 325 11.84 -15.43 8.26
N PRO A 326 11.12 -16.20 7.43
CA PRO A 326 9.67 -16.26 7.52
C PRO A 326 9.25 -17.00 8.79
N VAL A 327 8.24 -16.48 9.48
CA VAL A 327 7.71 -17.07 10.73
C VAL A 327 6.27 -17.57 10.59
N ALA A 328 5.54 -17.08 9.60
CA ALA A 328 4.19 -17.55 9.27
C ALA A 328 3.80 -17.22 7.82
N THR A 329 2.82 -17.96 7.32
CA THR A 329 2.12 -17.65 6.07
C THR A 329 0.62 -17.58 6.39
N LEU A 330 0.00 -16.45 6.08
CA LEU A 330 -1.42 -16.21 6.28
C LEU A 330 -2.14 -16.44 4.96
N GLU A 331 -3.16 -17.30 4.95
CA GLU A 331 -3.99 -17.55 3.79
C GLU A 331 -5.14 -16.53 3.74
N VAL A 332 -5.23 -15.78 2.64
CA VAL A 332 -6.28 -14.78 2.43
C VAL A 332 -7.32 -15.36 1.46
N PRO A 333 -8.59 -15.50 1.87
CA PRO A 333 -9.65 -16.02 0.99
C PRO A 333 -9.79 -15.20 -0.29
N LYS A 334 -9.92 -15.86 -1.45
CA LYS A 334 -10.12 -15.24 -2.77
C LYS A 334 -11.14 -16.01 -3.60
N SER A 335 -11.82 -15.34 -4.53
CA SER A 335 -12.75 -15.98 -5.49
C SER A 335 -12.17 -16.14 -6.90
N GLY A 336 -11.01 -15.53 -7.16
CA GLY A 336 -10.29 -15.61 -8.42
C GLY A 336 -8.88 -15.04 -8.27
N VAL A 337 -8.25 -14.63 -9.37
CA VAL A 337 -7.03 -13.83 -9.31
C VAL A 337 -7.42 -12.38 -9.55
N PRO A 338 -6.92 -11.43 -8.73
CA PRO A 338 -5.93 -11.55 -7.66
C PRO A 338 -6.54 -11.63 -6.25
N GLY A 339 -5.76 -12.09 -5.27
CA GLY A 339 -6.16 -12.28 -3.88
C GLY A 339 -5.67 -11.17 -2.96
N ALA A 340 -4.84 -11.52 -1.97
CA ALA A 340 -4.23 -10.59 -1.01
C ALA A 340 -3.61 -9.35 -1.68
N HIS A 341 -4.02 -8.15 -1.23
CA HIS A 341 -3.60 -6.88 -1.82
C HIS A 341 -3.12 -5.91 -0.74
N GLY A 342 -3.88 -4.85 -0.42
CA GLY A 342 -3.55 -3.87 0.62
C GLY A 342 -3.57 -4.43 2.03
N MET A 343 -2.74 -3.87 2.90
CA MET A 343 -2.62 -4.28 4.31
C MET A 343 -2.56 -3.07 5.23
N ALA A 344 -3.09 -3.23 6.44
CA ALA A 344 -2.88 -2.28 7.53
C ALA A 344 -2.65 -3.01 8.86
N TYR A 345 -1.71 -2.50 9.64
CA TYR A 345 -1.51 -2.90 11.02
C TYR A 345 -2.38 -2.06 11.94
N VAL A 346 -3.17 -2.70 12.80
CA VAL A 346 -4.08 -2.07 13.75
C VAL A 346 -3.62 -2.44 15.16
N PRO A 347 -2.96 -1.53 15.89
CA PRO A 347 -2.59 -1.77 17.28
C PRO A 347 -3.83 -2.02 18.15
N ALA A 348 -3.68 -2.81 19.21
CA ALA A 348 -4.67 -3.01 20.23
C ALA A 348 -5.10 -1.64 20.81
N PRO A 349 -6.35 -1.52 21.29
CA PRO A 349 -6.76 -0.31 22.00
C PRO A 349 -5.82 -0.10 23.19
N SER A 350 -5.31 1.11 23.37
CA SER A 350 -4.60 1.43 24.60
C SER A 350 -5.55 1.22 25.77
N PRO A 351 -5.16 0.52 26.85
CA PRO A 351 -5.99 0.42 28.03
C PRO A 351 -6.29 1.84 28.50
N VAL A 352 -7.57 2.17 28.61
CA VAL A 352 -8.02 3.48 29.09
C VAL A 352 -7.41 3.67 30.48
N GLY A 353 -6.54 4.67 30.61
CA GLY A 353 -5.92 5.07 31.88
C GLY A 353 -6.90 5.78 32.80
#